data_AF-A0A6P7TT22-F1
#
_entry.id   AF-A0A6P7TT22-F1
#
_cell.length_a   1.000
_cell.length_b   1.000
_cell.length_c   1.000
_cell.angle_alpha   90.00
_cell.angle_beta   90.00
_cell.angle_gamma   90.00
#
_symmetry.space_group_name_H-M   'P 1'
#
loop_
_entity.id
_entity.type
_entity.pdbx_description
1 polymer ?
#
loop_
_entity_poly.entity_id
_entity_poly.type
_entity_poly.pdbx_seq_one_letter_code
_entity_poly.pdbx_strand_id
1 'polypeptide(L)'
;MAASGLPSFTGDAGLWLAHVESHFAAHAVPPQQQLHLLYSSLPSRLATSVRDLIMSPHPDATYASVKAEILRRNTRSEESQFNELMADEQLGDRTPSQFLHHLRELSGNAADAPLLRKIFFSRLPAHVQTMLATALESVSVDQIATMADKILEFSGPSPSQGLYACTEPPPTFSPTQNSLAERIDALTQ
;
A
#
# COMPACT_ATOMS: atom_id res chain seq x y z
N MET A 1 -31.89 13.08 28.54
CA MET A 1 -32.68 11.91 28.13
C MET A 1 -31.79 11.08 27.20
N ALA A 2 -31.30 9.93 27.65
CA ALA A 2 -30.42 9.08 26.87
C ALA A 2 -31.25 8.29 25.85
N ALA A 3 -30.91 8.40 24.55
CA ALA A 3 -31.47 7.57 23.50
C ALA A 3 -31.10 6.10 23.77
N SER A 4 -32.01 5.36 24.43
CA SER A 4 -31.73 4.08 25.10
C SER A 4 -31.76 2.88 24.13
N GLY A 5 -31.13 2.99 22.96
CA GLY A 5 -31.15 1.88 21.99
C GLY A 5 -30.06 1.87 20.92
N LEU A 6 -29.20 2.89 20.85
CA LEU A 6 -28.15 2.96 19.84
C LEU A 6 -26.79 2.63 20.46
N PRO A 7 -25.99 1.74 19.86
CA PRO A 7 -24.69 1.38 20.40
C PRO A 7 -23.73 2.56 20.35
N SER A 8 -22.82 2.57 21.31
CA SER A 8 -21.70 3.51 21.31
C SER A 8 -20.80 3.27 20.11
N PHE A 9 -20.30 4.34 19.51
CA PHE A 9 -19.39 4.24 18.38
C PHE A 9 -18.00 3.77 18.83
N THR A 10 -17.55 2.64 18.30
CA THR A 10 -16.30 1.96 18.68
C THR A 10 -15.13 2.26 17.74
N GLY A 11 -15.32 3.09 16.71
CA GLY A 11 -14.30 3.39 15.70
C GLY A 11 -14.67 2.89 14.31
N ASP A 12 -15.43 1.80 14.23
CA ASP A 12 -15.88 1.19 12.98
C ASP A 12 -17.26 1.74 12.58
N ALA A 13 -17.29 2.55 11.51
CA ALA A 13 -18.54 3.11 11.00
C ALA A 13 -19.46 2.05 10.36
N GLY A 14 -18.89 1.02 9.75
CA GLY A 14 -19.65 -0.07 9.13
C GLY A 14 -20.40 -0.87 10.19
N LEU A 15 -19.71 -1.25 11.27
CA LEU A 15 -20.30 -1.96 12.39
C LEU A 15 -21.39 -1.13 13.07
N TRP A 16 -21.13 0.16 13.32
CA TRP A 16 -22.12 1.04 13.93
C TRP A 16 -23.38 1.16 13.06
N LEU A 17 -23.22 1.39 11.74
CA LEU A 17 -24.34 1.47 10.81
C LEU A 17 -25.13 0.17 10.74
N ALA A 18 -24.48 -0.99 10.76
CA ALA A 18 -25.16 -2.28 10.79
C ALA A 18 -26.08 -2.44 12.02
N HIS A 19 -25.66 -1.93 13.18
CA HIS A 19 -26.52 -1.93 14.36
C HIS A 19 -27.69 -0.94 14.24
N VAL A 20 -27.47 0.24 13.66
CA VAL A 20 -28.57 1.20 13.39
C VAL A 20 -29.60 0.58 12.46
N GLU A 21 -29.16 -0.15 11.43
CA GLU A 21 -30.06 -0.86 10.51
C GLU A 21 -30.83 -1.97 11.18
N SER A 22 -30.18 -2.74 12.06
CA SER A 22 -30.85 -3.74 12.89
C SER A 22 -31.94 -3.11 13.76
N HIS A 23 -31.66 -1.95 14.35
CA HIS A 23 -32.65 -1.18 15.11
C HIS A 23 -33.82 -0.70 14.24
N PHE A 24 -33.55 -0.19 13.03
CA PHE A 24 -34.60 0.22 12.09
C PHE A 24 -35.49 -0.94 11.68
N ALA A 25 -34.89 -2.10 11.40
CA ALA A 25 -35.63 -3.31 11.05
C ALA A 25 -36.50 -3.79 12.22
N ALA A 26 -35.97 -3.81 13.45
CA ALA A 26 -36.69 -4.26 14.64
C ALA A 26 -37.91 -3.39 14.97
N HIS A 27 -37.87 -2.08 14.66
CA HIS A 27 -38.93 -1.13 14.95
C HIS A 27 -39.76 -0.74 13.72
N ALA A 28 -39.59 -1.43 12.58
CA ALA A 28 -40.27 -1.16 11.33
C ALA A 28 -40.22 0.33 10.92
N VAL A 29 -39.06 0.97 11.08
CA VAL A 29 -38.88 2.40 10.81
C VAL A 29 -39.03 2.67 9.32
N PRO A 30 -39.93 3.58 8.91
CA PRO A 30 -40.17 3.85 7.50
C PRO A 30 -38.99 4.61 6.87
N PRO A 31 -38.68 4.41 5.57
CA PRO A 31 -37.52 5.01 4.91
C PRO A 31 -37.41 6.54 5.04
N GLN A 32 -38.55 7.25 5.08
CA GLN A 32 -38.57 8.71 5.25
C GLN A 32 -38.03 9.15 6.61
N GLN A 33 -38.18 8.32 7.65
CA GLN A 33 -37.76 8.63 9.00
C GLN A 33 -36.34 8.12 9.32
N GLN A 34 -35.85 7.12 8.60
CA GLN A 34 -34.51 6.56 8.77
C GLN A 34 -33.40 7.62 8.61
N LEU A 35 -33.55 8.53 7.65
CA LEU A 35 -32.54 9.58 7.42
C LEU A 35 -32.50 10.58 8.58
N HIS A 36 -33.65 11.02 9.08
CA HIS A 36 -33.71 11.92 10.23
C HIS A 36 -33.15 11.26 11.49
N LEU A 37 -33.47 9.98 11.70
CA LEU A 37 -32.94 9.21 12.83
C LEU A 37 -31.43 9.03 12.71
N LEU A 38 -30.90 8.76 11.50
CA LEU A 38 -29.47 8.71 11.24
C LEU A 38 -28.80 10.02 11.66
N TYR A 39 -29.26 11.17 11.18
CA TYR A 39 -28.67 12.46 11.54
C TYR A 39 -28.73 12.76 13.04
N SER A 40 -29.83 12.40 13.71
CA SER A 40 -29.97 12.59 15.16
C SER A 40 -29.09 11.65 16.00
N SER A 41 -28.71 10.50 15.44
CA SER A 41 -27.94 9.46 16.14
C SER A 41 -26.46 9.45 15.78
N LEU A 42 -26.04 10.26 14.80
CA LEU A 42 -24.67 10.28 14.32
C LEU A 42 -23.70 10.63 15.46
N PRO A 43 -22.70 9.77 15.72
CA PRO A 43 -21.60 10.07 16.62
C PRO A 43 -20.84 11.32 16.13
N SER A 44 -20.33 12.14 17.06
CA SER A 44 -19.67 13.41 16.74
C SER A 44 -18.53 13.27 15.71
N ARG A 45 -17.80 12.14 15.74
CA ARG A 45 -16.75 11.83 14.76
C ARG A 45 -17.31 11.70 13.34
N LEU A 46 -18.37 10.91 13.16
CA LEU A 46 -18.99 10.73 11.85
C LEU A 46 -19.70 12.01 11.40
N ALA A 47 -20.42 12.69 12.30
CA ALA A 47 -21.08 13.96 12.02
C ALA A 47 -20.10 15.04 11.52
N THR A 48 -18.87 15.06 12.05
CA THR A 48 -17.82 15.98 11.59
C THR A 48 -17.38 15.68 10.16
N SER A 49 -17.28 14.40 9.79
CA SER A 49 -16.86 13.95 8.46
C SER A 49 -17.92 14.24 7.38
N VAL A 50 -19.20 14.21 7.74
CA VAL A 50 -20.33 14.48 6.83
C VAL A 50 -21.08 15.78 7.16
N ARG A 51 -20.39 16.75 7.75
CA ARG A 51 -21.00 18.03 8.19
C ARG A 51 -21.81 18.71 7.09
N ASP A 52 -21.27 18.76 5.89
CA ASP A 52 -21.90 19.33 4.69
C ASP A 52 -23.21 18.61 4.32
N LEU A 53 -23.28 17.28 4.46
CA LEU A 53 -24.52 16.52 4.21
C LEU A 53 -25.62 16.86 5.23
N ILE A 54 -25.22 17.20 6.46
CA ILE A 54 -26.15 17.56 7.55
C ILE A 54 -26.58 19.03 7.42
N MET A 55 -25.65 19.93 7.16
CA MET A 55 -25.86 21.39 7.11
C MET A 55 -26.47 21.86 5.79
N SER A 56 -26.31 21.08 4.72
CA SER A 56 -26.85 21.37 3.39
C SER A 56 -27.37 20.08 2.76
N PRO A 57 -28.45 19.50 3.30
CA PRO A 57 -29.00 18.25 2.81
C PRO A 57 -29.55 18.43 1.39
N HIS A 58 -29.18 17.50 0.50
CA HIS A 58 -29.76 17.45 -0.84
C HIS A 58 -31.25 17.09 -0.74
N PRO A 59 -32.16 17.71 -1.52
CA PRO A 59 -33.60 17.45 -1.45
C PRO A 59 -33.96 15.97 -1.70
N ASP A 60 -33.20 15.29 -2.55
CA ASP A 60 -33.36 13.86 -2.86
C ASP A 60 -32.43 12.93 -2.03
N ALA A 61 -31.82 13.43 -0.95
CA ALA A 61 -30.96 12.60 -0.11
C ALA A 61 -31.77 11.45 0.50
N THR A 62 -31.28 10.22 0.34
CA THR A 62 -31.87 9.03 0.95
C THR A 62 -30.95 8.49 2.03
N TYR A 63 -31.48 7.69 2.94
CA TYR A 63 -30.66 6.96 3.90
C TYR A 63 -29.53 6.17 3.19
N ALA A 64 -29.83 5.52 2.06
CA ALA A 64 -28.85 4.77 1.29
C ALA A 64 -27.72 5.64 0.73
N SER A 65 -28.03 6.82 0.16
CA SER A 65 -27.01 7.71 -0.39
C SER A 65 -26.11 8.28 0.70
N VAL A 66 -26.69 8.67 1.83
CA VAL A 66 -25.94 9.24 2.96
C VAL A 66 -25.11 8.17 3.67
N LYS A 67 -25.66 6.96 3.84
CA LYS A 67 -24.91 5.79 4.32
C LYS A 67 -23.68 5.54 3.45
N ALA A 68 -23.86 5.44 2.14
CA ALA A 68 -22.75 5.21 1.21
C ALA A 68 -21.67 6.28 1.32
N GLU A 69 -22.06 7.55 1.45
CA GLU A 69 -21.13 8.67 1.58
C GLU A 69 -20.41 8.68 2.94
N ILE A 70 -21.09 8.32 4.04
CA ILE A 70 -20.47 8.12 5.36
C ILE A 70 -19.40 7.04 5.28
N LEU A 71 -19.72 5.86 4.73
CA LEU A 71 -18.73 4.78 4.57
C LEU A 71 -17.56 5.27 3.71
N ARG A 72 -17.83 5.84 2.54
CA ARG A 72 -16.79 6.30 1.61
C ARG A 72 -15.81 7.28 2.26
N ARG A 73 -16.32 8.26 3.00
CA ARG A 73 -15.47 9.26 3.69
C ARG A 73 -14.76 8.69 4.89
N ASN A 74 -15.39 7.77 5.62
CA ASN A 74 -14.75 7.11 6.75
C ASN A 74 -13.62 6.19 6.27
N THR A 75 -13.85 5.36 5.26
CA THR A 75 -12.80 4.55 4.62
C THR A 75 -11.64 5.43 4.12
N ARG A 76 -11.92 6.51 3.38
CA ARG A 76 -10.84 7.43 2.95
C ARG A 76 -10.05 8.02 4.12
N SER A 77 -10.73 8.33 5.23
CA SER A 77 -10.08 8.84 6.44
C SER A 77 -9.20 7.78 7.11
N GLU A 78 -9.66 6.53 7.18
CA GLU A 78 -8.88 5.40 7.69
C GLU A 78 -7.68 5.11 6.80
N GLU A 79 -7.85 5.12 5.48
CA GLU A 79 -6.75 4.96 4.52
C GLU A 79 -5.73 6.10 4.67
N SER A 80 -6.18 7.34 4.86
CA SER A 80 -5.29 8.50 5.06
C SER A 80 -4.53 8.40 6.37
N GLN A 81 -5.20 8.05 7.47
CA GLN A 81 -4.56 7.87 8.77
C GLN A 81 -3.57 6.70 8.74
N PHE A 82 -3.92 5.62 8.05
CA PHE A 82 -3.03 4.49 7.85
C PHE A 82 -1.81 4.86 7.01
N ASN A 83 -2.01 5.61 5.91
CA ASN A 83 -0.91 6.11 5.09
C ASN A 83 0.00 7.06 5.87
N GLU A 84 -0.55 7.89 6.75
CA GLU A 84 0.20 8.81 7.60
C GLU A 84 1.01 8.06 8.67
N LEU A 85 0.39 7.09 9.36
CA LEU A 85 1.08 6.22 10.32
C LEU A 85 2.25 5.48 9.67
N MET A 86 2.05 5.01 8.43
CA MET A 86 3.06 4.30 7.67
C MET A 86 3.95 5.26 6.85
N ALA A 87 3.70 6.57 6.87
CA ALA A 87 4.47 7.53 6.10
C ALA A 87 5.91 7.59 6.60
N ASP A 88 6.06 7.57 7.92
CA ASP A 88 7.33 7.62 8.63
C ASP A 88 8.07 6.28 8.63
N GLU A 89 7.39 5.17 8.34
CA GLU A 89 8.00 3.84 8.31
C GLU A 89 8.81 3.61 7.02
N GLN A 90 10.06 3.20 7.20
CA GLN A 90 11.00 2.93 6.11
C GLN A 90 11.51 1.51 6.22
N LEU A 91 11.85 0.92 5.07
CA LEU A 91 12.47 -0.42 5.01
C LEU A 91 13.78 -0.46 5.81
N GLY A 92 14.61 0.58 5.68
CA GLY A 92 15.89 0.68 6.38
C GLY A 92 16.82 -0.50 6.07
N ASP A 93 17.46 -1.04 7.10
CA ASP A 93 18.32 -2.23 7.02
C ASP A 93 17.54 -3.55 7.20
N ARG A 94 16.21 -3.49 7.33
CA ARG A 94 15.37 -4.68 7.53
C ARG A 94 15.17 -5.40 6.22
N THR A 95 15.00 -6.72 6.29
CA THR A 95 14.55 -7.46 5.10
C THR A 95 13.08 -7.13 4.80
N PRO A 96 12.64 -7.17 3.53
CA PRO A 96 11.24 -7.04 3.16
C PRO A 96 10.28 -7.89 4.01
N SER A 97 10.60 -9.14 4.32
CA SER A 97 9.75 -9.96 5.21
C SER A 97 9.67 -9.43 6.64
N GLN A 98 10.79 -8.95 7.21
CA GLN A 98 10.78 -8.33 8.54
C GLN A 98 9.97 -7.03 8.54
N PHE A 99 10.11 -6.22 7.48
CA PHE A 99 9.34 -5.00 7.33
C PHE A 99 7.84 -5.27 7.19
N LEU A 100 7.45 -6.29 6.41
CA LEU A 100 6.06 -6.71 6.32
C LEU A 100 5.49 -7.13 7.69
N HIS A 101 6.27 -7.86 8.49
CA HIS A 101 5.85 -8.26 9.83
C HIS A 101 5.63 -7.04 10.74
N HIS A 102 6.55 -6.08 10.72
CA HIS A 102 6.43 -4.81 11.44
C HIS A 102 5.18 -4.01 11.02
N LEU A 103 4.90 -3.93 9.71
CA LEU A 103 3.68 -3.29 9.20
C LEU A 103 2.41 -3.99 9.72
N ARG A 104 2.42 -5.32 9.87
CA ARG A 104 1.30 -6.08 10.44
C ARG A 104 1.09 -5.78 11.92
N GLU A 105 2.17 -5.69 12.68
CA GLU A 105 2.09 -5.33 14.10
C GLU A 105 1.53 -3.93 14.32
N LEU A 106 1.94 -2.95 13.49
CA LEU A 106 1.43 -1.58 13.54
C LEU A 106 -0.03 -1.46 13.07
N SER A 107 -0.44 -2.30 12.12
CA SER A 107 -1.80 -2.28 11.55
C SER A 107 -2.84 -3.02 12.38
N GLY A 108 -2.42 -3.83 13.36
CA GLY A 108 -3.32 -4.58 14.25
C GLY A 108 -4.34 -5.42 13.47
N ASN A 109 -5.64 -5.12 13.66
CA ASN A 109 -6.74 -5.87 13.04
C ASN A 109 -6.90 -5.64 11.52
N ALA A 110 -6.10 -4.74 10.92
CA ALA A 110 -6.08 -4.44 9.49
C ALA A 110 -4.89 -5.08 8.74
N ALA A 111 -4.25 -6.09 9.35
CA ALA A 111 -3.02 -6.75 8.88
C ALA A 111 -3.08 -7.36 7.46
N ASP A 112 -4.28 -7.62 6.91
CA ASP A 112 -4.47 -8.16 5.57
C ASP A 112 -5.18 -7.18 4.61
N ALA A 113 -5.20 -5.89 4.94
CA ALA A 113 -5.82 -4.88 4.08
C ALA A 113 -5.09 -4.79 2.72
N PRO A 114 -5.82 -4.67 1.59
CA PRO A 114 -5.24 -4.34 0.29
C PRO A 114 -4.33 -3.11 0.31
N LEU A 115 -4.57 -2.21 1.27
CA LEU A 115 -3.77 -1.02 1.52
C LEU A 115 -2.38 -1.34 2.08
N LEU A 116 -2.26 -2.27 3.04
CA LEU A 116 -0.97 -2.71 3.59
C LEU A 116 -0.09 -3.28 2.48
N ARG A 117 -0.68 -4.07 1.58
CA ARG A 117 0.01 -4.58 0.39
C ARG A 117 0.55 -3.48 -0.51
N LYS A 118 -0.27 -2.46 -0.82
CA LYS A 118 0.16 -1.32 -1.64
C LYS A 118 1.30 -0.55 -0.98
N ILE A 119 1.20 -0.30 0.32
CA ILE A 119 2.23 0.42 1.08
C ILE A 119 3.52 -0.39 1.12
N PHE A 120 3.46 -1.65 1.54
CA PHE A 120 4.59 -2.57 1.56
C PHE A 120 5.34 -2.52 0.22
N PHE A 121 4.62 -2.69 -0.89
CA PHE A 121 5.20 -2.67 -2.21
C PHE A 121 5.82 -1.31 -2.58
N SER A 122 5.14 -0.20 -2.26
CA SER A 122 5.63 1.16 -2.55
C SER A 122 6.95 1.51 -1.83
N ARG A 123 7.27 0.82 -0.73
CA ARG A 123 8.46 1.03 0.10
C ARG A 123 9.63 0.14 -0.28
N LEU A 124 9.44 -0.83 -1.17
CA LEU A 124 10.54 -1.65 -1.70
C LEU A 124 11.43 -0.81 -2.62
N PRO A 125 12.72 -1.17 -2.80
CA PRO A 125 13.57 -0.50 -3.77
C PRO A 125 13.03 -0.64 -5.21
N ALA A 126 13.24 0.39 -6.04
CA ALA A 126 12.64 0.47 -7.39
C ALA A 126 12.94 -0.74 -8.30
N HIS A 127 14.13 -1.33 -8.19
CA HIS A 127 14.50 -2.53 -8.96
C HIS A 127 13.67 -3.76 -8.54
N VAL A 128 13.39 -3.92 -7.24
CA VAL A 128 12.53 -4.99 -6.71
C VAL A 128 11.09 -4.78 -7.17
N GLN A 129 10.57 -3.55 -7.08
CA GLN A 129 9.23 -3.21 -7.56
C GLN A 129 9.06 -3.55 -9.04
N THR A 130 10.05 -3.22 -9.87
CA THR A 130 10.01 -3.50 -11.31
C THR A 130 9.92 -4.99 -11.60
N MET A 131 10.67 -5.82 -10.87
CA MET A 131 10.64 -7.28 -11.07
C MET A 131 9.38 -7.94 -10.52
N LEU A 132 8.77 -7.37 -9.48
CA LEU A 132 7.59 -7.94 -8.82
C LEU A 132 6.26 -7.28 -9.22
N ALA A 133 6.27 -6.32 -10.16
CA ALA A 133 5.09 -5.57 -10.56
C ALA A 133 3.91 -6.46 -11.01
N THR A 134 4.19 -7.53 -11.76
CA THR A 134 3.17 -8.47 -12.25
C THR A 134 2.72 -9.48 -11.19
N ALA A 135 3.54 -9.72 -10.17
CA ALA A 135 3.21 -10.58 -9.04
C ALA A 135 2.27 -9.87 -8.04
N LEU A 136 2.17 -8.54 -8.10
CA LEU A 136 1.39 -7.73 -7.16
C LEU A 136 -0.13 -8.00 -7.21
N GLU A 137 -0.67 -8.62 -8.24
CA GLU A 137 -2.10 -8.98 -8.29
C GLU A 137 -2.37 -10.49 -8.21
N SER A 138 -1.35 -11.31 -8.45
CA SER A 138 -1.49 -12.77 -8.61
C SER A 138 -0.97 -13.59 -7.42
N VAL A 139 -0.15 -13.00 -6.55
CA VAL A 139 0.65 -13.71 -5.53
C VAL A 139 0.33 -13.18 -4.13
N SER A 140 0.48 -13.96 -3.05
CA SER A 140 0.25 -13.43 -1.69
C SER A 140 1.31 -12.41 -1.28
N VAL A 141 1.02 -11.54 -0.29
CA VAL A 141 1.97 -10.49 0.10
C VAL A 141 3.21 -11.08 0.81
N ASP A 142 3.02 -12.17 1.55
CA ASP A 142 4.10 -12.97 2.15
C ASP A 142 5.05 -13.55 1.10
N GLN A 143 4.50 -14.06 0.01
CA GLN A 143 5.28 -14.58 -1.11
C GLN A 143 6.05 -13.46 -1.81
N ILE A 144 5.44 -12.28 -2.01
CA ILE A 144 6.15 -11.10 -2.54
C ILE A 144 7.29 -10.70 -1.61
N ALA A 145 7.07 -10.69 -0.29
CA ALA A 145 8.13 -10.38 0.66
C ALA A 145 9.28 -11.38 0.60
N THR A 146 8.98 -12.68 0.51
CA THR A 146 9.98 -13.73 0.35
C THR A 146 10.76 -13.60 -0.96
N MET A 147 10.10 -13.22 -2.06
CA MET A 147 10.76 -12.96 -3.34
C MET A 147 11.63 -11.71 -3.28
N ALA A 148 11.15 -10.64 -2.64
CA ALA A 148 11.88 -9.40 -2.43
C ALA A 148 13.14 -9.61 -1.59
N ASP A 149 13.07 -10.43 -0.53
CA ASP A 149 14.24 -10.81 0.27
C ASP A 149 15.33 -11.42 -0.61
N LYS A 150 14.98 -12.43 -1.41
CA LYS A 150 15.93 -13.09 -2.33
C LYS A 150 16.53 -12.11 -3.31
N ILE A 151 15.72 -11.23 -3.89
CA ILE A 151 16.18 -10.22 -4.86
C ILE A 151 17.22 -9.30 -4.20
N LEU A 152 16.97 -8.84 -2.97
CA LEU A 152 17.91 -7.99 -2.24
C LEU A 152 19.17 -8.74 -1.81
N GLU A 153 19.09 -10.03 -1.47
CA GLU A 153 20.26 -10.87 -1.22
C GLU A 153 21.17 -10.97 -2.46
N PHE A 154 20.59 -11.14 -3.65
CA PHE A 154 21.35 -11.16 -4.91
C PHE A 154 21.85 -9.77 -5.35
N SER A 155 21.22 -8.71 -4.88
CA SER A 155 21.56 -7.31 -5.21
C SER A 155 22.47 -6.65 -4.18
N GLY A 156 22.77 -7.33 -3.05
CA GLY A 156 23.74 -6.88 -2.06
C GLY A 156 25.14 -6.72 -2.67
N PRO A 157 26.03 -5.92 -2.06
CA PRO A 157 27.37 -5.72 -2.59
C PRO A 157 28.08 -7.07 -2.64
N SER A 158 28.24 -7.58 -3.86
CA SER A 158 29.16 -8.68 -4.12
C SER A 158 30.54 -8.28 -3.57
N PRO A 159 31.19 -9.09 -2.71
CA PRO A 159 32.57 -8.83 -2.29
C PRO A 159 33.59 -8.93 -3.43
N SER A 160 33.15 -9.15 -4.67
CA SER A 160 34.01 -9.38 -5.83
C SER A 160 33.69 -8.46 -7.00
N GLN A 161 33.66 -7.15 -6.73
CA GLN A 161 34.13 -6.17 -7.70
C GLN A 161 35.18 -5.30 -7.01
N GLY A 162 36.37 -5.87 -6.87
CA GLY A 162 37.56 -5.09 -6.57
C GLY A 162 37.65 -3.95 -7.58
N LEU A 163 37.62 -2.72 -7.06
CA LEU A 163 38.12 -1.56 -7.78
C LEU A 163 39.54 -1.89 -8.24
N TYR A 164 39.71 -2.26 -9.51
CA TYR A 164 40.99 -2.02 -10.17
C TYR A 164 41.08 -0.52 -10.40
N ALA A 165 41.56 0.20 -9.39
CA ALA A 165 42.18 1.49 -9.61
C ALA A 165 43.60 1.24 -10.16
N CYS A 166 43.70 0.88 -11.44
CA CYS A 166 44.96 1.01 -12.18
C CYS A 166 44.99 2.40 -12.79
N THR A 167 45.43 3.39 -12.03
CA THR A 167 45.86 4.67 -12.59
C THR A 167 47.32 4.54 -12.99
N GLU A 168 47.59 4.04 -14.19
CA GLU A 168 48.77 4.49 -14.95
C GLU A 168 48.59 4.21 -16.45
N PRO A 169 48.81 5.20 -17.34
CA PRO A 169 48.69 5.01 -18.78
C PRO A 169 49.87 4.19 -19.34
N PRO A 170 49.63 3.32 -20.34
CA PRO A 170 50.71 2.56 -20.97
C PRO A 170 51.62 3.46 -21.83
N PRO A 171 52.94 3.21 -21.87
CA PRO A 171 53.83 3.89 -22.79
C PRO A 171 53.55 3.47 -24.23
N THR A 172 53.55 4.46 -25.12
CA THR A 172 53.54 4.35 -26.57
C THR A 172 54.62 3.39 -27.08
N PHE A 173 54.22 2.29 -27.72
CA PHE A 173 55.10 1.54 -28.61
C PHE A 173 54.40 1.24 -29.95
N SER A 174 55.15 1.50 -31.01
CA SER A 174 54.79 1.69 -32.41
C SER A 174 54.20 0.46 -33.12
N PRO A 175 53.56 0.64 -34.31
CA PRO A 175 52.94 -0.46 -35.04
C PRO A 175 53.99 -1.19 -35.89
N THR A 176 54.07 -2.51 -35.75
CA THR A 176 54.74 -3.38 -36.74
C THR A 176 53.76 -4.47 -37.18
N GLN A 177 52.87 -4.10 -38.10
CA GLN A 177 52.21 -5.07 -38.96
C GLN A 177 53.24 -5.51 -40.01
N ASN A 178 53.84 -6.69 -39.89
CA ASN A 178 54.49 -7.35 -41.05
C ASN A 178 54.72 -8.87 -40.92
N SER A 179 54.13 -9.57 -39.95
CA SER A 179 54.36 -11.01 -39.77
C SER A 179 53.31 -11.94 -40.40
N LEU A 180 52.22 -11.41 -40.99
CA LEU A 180 51.11 -12.23 -41.51
C LEU A 180 51.11 -12.42 -43.03
N ALA A 181 51.82 -11.59 -43.80
CA ALA A 181 51.87 -11.73 -45.26
C ALA A 181 52.79 -12.89 -45.72
N GLU A 182 53.88 -13.20 -45.00
CA GLU A 182 54.81 -14.28 -45.39
C GLU A 182 54.26 -15.69 -45.15
N ARG A 183 53.21 -15.88 -44.35
CA ARG A 183 52.68 -17.22 -44.05
C ARG A 183 51.64 -17.73 -45.06
N ILE A 184 51.18 -16.90 -46.00
CA ILE A 184 50.15 -17.30 -46.97
C ILE A 184 50.76 -17.89 -48.25
N ASP A 185 51.96 -17.46 -48.66
CA ASP A 185 52.65 -18.03 -49.84
C ASP A 185 53.29 -19.42 -49.59
N ALA A 186 53.42 -19.86 -48.35
CA ALA A 186 54.05 -21.15 -48.00
C ALA A 186 53.10 -22.38 -48.04
N LEU A 187 51.83 -22.21 -48.42
CA LEU A 187 50.83 -23.28 -48.45
C LEU A 187 50.23 -23.54 -49.85
N THR A 188 50.84 -23.01 -50.92
CA THR A 188 50.43 -23.29 -52.31
C THR A 188 51.63 -23.64 -53.19
N GLN A 189 52.49 -24.56 -52.72
CA GLN A 189 53.35 -25.40 -53.57
C GLN A 189 53.30 -26.85 -53.09
#